data_AF-A0A962B0B2-F1
#
_entry.id   AF-A0A962B0B2-F1
#
_cell.length_a   1.000
_cell.length_b   1.000
_cell.length_c   1.000
_cell.angle_alpha   90.00
_cell.angle_beta   90.00
_cell.angle_gamma   90.00
#
_symmetry.space_group_name_H-M   'P 1'
#
loop_
_entity.id
_entity.type
_entity.pdbx_description
1 polymer ?
#
loop_
_entity_poly.entity_id
_entity_poly.type
_entity_poly.pdbx_seq_one_letter_code
_entity_poly.pdbx_strand_id
1 'polypeptide(L)' 'MTSKLKRPLLAAVFATAMAGPAIAQDVIVIGVSQPLTGAVAASGNYVVQGAKIAEDAINAKGGVLGKKIRLIIEDNKS' A
#
# COMPACT_ATOMS: atom_id res chain seq x y z
N MET A 1 24.75 -43.82 -3.77
CA MET A 1 24.83 -42.38 -4.07
C MET A 1 23.42 -41.76 -4.23
N THR A 2 22.53 -41.91 -3.23
CA THR A 2 21.09 -41.58 -3.39
C THR A 2 20.52 -40.62 -2.33
N SER A 3 21.29 -40.24 -1.29
CA SER A 3 20.78 -39.40 -0.19
C SER A 3 20.81 -37.89 -0.46
N LYS A 4 21.62 -37.42 -1.42
CA LYS A 4 21.76 -35.98 -1.72
C LYS A 4 20.52 -35.38 -2.39
N LEU A 5 19.74 -36.18 -3.11
CA LEU A 5 18.53 -35.72 -3.80
C LEU A 5 17.29 -35.66 -2.89
N LYS A 6 17.28 -36.41 -1.78
CA LYS A 6 16.15 -36.45 -0.84
C LYS A 6 16.09 -35.23 0.10
N ARG A 7 17.25 -34.66 0.44
CA ARG A 7 17.39 -33.46 1.28
C ARG A 7 16.77 -32.18 0.68
N PRO A 8 17.02 -31.81 -0.60
CA PRO A 8 16.39 -30.63 -1.19
C PRO A 8 14.88 -30.82 -1.40
N LEU A 9 14.43 -32.07 -1.64
CA LEU A 9 13.01 -32.38 -1.77
C LEU A 9 12.25 -32.16 -0.45
N LEU A 10 12.84 -32.56 0.68
CA LEU A 10 12.27 -32.33 2.00
C LEU A 10 12.17 -30.83 2.35
N ALA A 11 13.19 -30.05 1.99
CA ALA A 11 13.21 -28.60 2.20
C ALA A 11 12.15 -27.89 1.34
N ALA A 12 11.95 -28.33 0.10
CA ALA A 12 10.92 -27.79 -0.77
C ALA A 12 9.50 -28.07 -0.25
N VAL A 13 9.25 -29.29 0.24
CA VAL A 13 7.94 -29.68 0.84
C VAL A 13 7.65 -28.88 2.11
N PHE A 14 8.68 -28.61 2.92
CA PHE A 14 8.52 -27.81 4.14
C PHE A 14 8.24 -26.33 3.81
N ALA A 15 8.88 -25.78 2.78
CA ALA A 15 8.65 -24.40 2.35
C ALA A 15 7.21 -24.18 1.80
N THR A 16 6.68 -25.14 1.04
CA THR A 16 5.28 -25.07 0.57
C THR A 16 4.27 -25.30 1.69
N ALA A 17 4.60 -26.09 2.71
CA ALA A 17 3.72 -26.27 3.88
C ALA A 17 3.60 -25.01 4.76
N MET A 18 4.58 -24.11 4.71
CA MET A 18 4.58 -22.83 5.43
C MET A 18 3.98 -21.68 4.61
N ALA A 19 3.66 -21.90 3.32
CA ALA A 19 3.01 -20.91 2.49
C ALA A 19 1.51 -20.85 2.84
N GLY A 20 1.13 -19.97 3.77
CA GLY A 20 -0.26 -19.65 4.05
C GLY A 20 -0.94 -18.95 2.86
N PRO A 21 -2.29 -18.96 2.79
CA PRO A 21 -3.01 -18.25 1.74
C PRO A 21 -2.63 -16.76 1.75
N ALA A 22 -2.25 -16.25 0.57
CA ALA A 22 -2.03 -14.82 0.40
C ALA A 22 -3.38 -14.11 0.45
N ILE A 23 -3.73 -13.53 1.61
CA ILE A 23 -4.84 -12.60 1.72
C ILE A 23 -4.43 -11.32 0.99
N ALA A 24 -5.03 -11.06 -0.17
CA ALA A 24 -4.93 -9.75 -0.80
C ALA A 24 -5.44 -8.71 0.22
N GLN A 25 -4.57 -7.81 0.65
CA GLN A 25 -4.96 -6.76 1.59
C GLN A 25 -5.84 -5.76 0.83
N ASP A 26 -7.13 -5.69 1.16
CA ASP A 26 -7.97 -4.62 0.63
C ASP A 26 -7.36 -3.26 0.99
N VAL A 27 -7.38 -2.35 0.03
CA VAL A 27 -6.88 -0.98 0.18
C VAL A 27 -8.07 -0.05 0.39
N ILE A 28 -7.99 0.82 1.38
CA ILE A 28 -8.96 1.89 1.60
C ILE A 28 -8.62 3.03 0.64
N VAL A 29 -9.49 3.27 -0.33
CA VAL A 29 -9.29 4.34 -1.33
C VAL A 29 -9.96 5.62 -0.85
N ILE A 30 -9.22 6.72 -0.85
CA ILE A 30 -9.69 8.04 -0.41
C ILE A 30 -9.54 9.03 -1.57
N GLY A 31 -10.64 9.64 -1.99
CA GLY A 31 -10.63 10.73 -2.97
C GLY A 31 -10.24 12.06 -2.32
N VAL A 32 -9.33 12.80 -2.97
CA VAL A 32 -8.86 14.12 -2.56
C VAL A 32 -9.11 15.08 -3.72
N SER A 33 -10.16 15.89 -3.58
CA SER A 33 -10.55 16.92 -4.55
C SER A 33 -10.07 18.28 -4.04
N GLN A 34 -9.18 18.94 -4.80
CA GLN A 34 -8.56 20.22 -4.43
C GLN A 34 -8.32 21.08 -5.67
N PRO A 35 -8.21 22.42 -5.54
CA PRO A 35 -7.80 23.28 -6.63
C PRO A 35 -6.28 23.15 -6.80
N LEU A 36 -5.84 22.35 -7.76
CA LEU A 36 -4.41 22.10 -8.00
C LEU A 36 -3.84 23.02 -9.08
N THR A 37 -4.72 23.69 -9.82
CA THR A 37 -4.40 24.71 -10.81
C THR A 37 -5.17 26.01 -10.53
N GLY A 38 -4.85 27.08 -11.26
CA GLY A 38 -5.51 28.38 -11.12
C GLY A 38 -5.00 29.24 -9.96
N ALA A 39 -5.75 30.28 -9.61
CA ALA A 39 -5.30 31.35 -8.72
C ALA A 39 -5.02 30.89 -7.28
N VAL A 40 -5.65 29.81 -6.83
CA VAL A 40 -5.57 29.28 -5.46
C VAL A 40 -4.80 27.96 -5.37
N ALA A 41 -4.08 27.57 -6.44
CA ALA A 41 -3.36 26.31 -6.57
C ALA A 41 -2.38 26.03 -5.41
N ALA A 42 -1.72 27.07 -4.90
CA ALA A 42 -0.75 26.91 -3.81
C ALA A 42 -1.41 26.27 -2.58
N SER A 43 -2.61 26.72 -2.22
CA SER A 43 -3.35 26.19 -1.07
C SER A 43 -3.71 24.71 -1.26
N GLY A 44 -4.29 24.36 -2.42
CA GLY A 44 -4.64 22.98 -2.74
C GLY A 44 -3.43 22.04 -2.76
N ASN A 45 -2.29 22.52 -3.29
CA ASN A 45 -1.04 21.75 -3.30
C ASN A 45 -0.50 21.51 -1.88
N TYR A 46 -0.59 22.47 -0.97
CA TYR A 46 -0.20 22.26 0.44
C TYR A 46 -1.09 21.22 1.12
N VAL A 47 -2.40 21.23 0.86
CA VAL A 47 -3.33 20.23 1.39
C VAL A 47 -2.98 18.83 0.86
N VAL A 48 -2.75 18.69 -0.45
CA VAL A 48 -2.35 17.41 -1.06
C VAL A 48 -1.03 16.91 -0.50
N GLN A 49 -0.05 17.78 -0.30
CA GLN A 49 1.24 17.40 0.26
C GLN A 49 1.09 16.89 1.70
N GLY A 50 0.30 17.57 2.53
CA GLY A 50 -0.02 17.12 3.88
C GLY A 50 -0.74 15.77 3.88
N ALA A 51 -1.68 15.57 2.97
CA ALA A 51 -2.40 14.30 2.81
C ALA A 51 -1.44 13.14 2.45
N LYS A 52 -0.50 13.34 1.53
CA LYS A 52 0.52 12.34 1.16
C LYS A 52 1.43 11.98 2.34
N ILE A 53 1.87 12.98 3.12
CA ILE A 53 2.67 12.73 4.33
C ILE A 53 1.87 11.87 5.33
N ALA A 54 0.58 12.14 5.48
CA ALA A 54 -0.29 11.34 6.34
C ALA A 54 -0.49 9.92 5.80
N GLU A 55 -0.67 9.76 4.48
CA GLU A 55 -0.74 8.46 3.81
C GLU A 55 0.47 7.60 4.13
N ASP A 56 1.67 8.14 3.92
CA ASP A 56 2.92 7.45 4.20
C ASP A 56 3.05 7.07 5.68
N ALA A 57 2.78 8.01 6.59
CA ALA A 57 2.89 7.79 8.02
C ALA A 57 1.89 6.76 8.55
N ILE A 58 0.64 6.78 8.08
CA ILE A 58 -0.41 5.83 8.46
C ILE A 58 -0.05 4.44 7.92
N ASN A 59 0.34 4.37 6.65
CA ASN A 59 0.72 3.11 6.04
C ASN A 59 1.95 2.51 6.73
N ALA A 60 2.97 3.30 7.06
CA ALA A 60 4.13 2.83 7.82
C ALA A 60 3.77 2.23 9.19
N LYS A 61 2.67 2.68 9.81
CA LYS A 61 2.16 2.18 11.10
C LYS A 61 1.17 1.00 10.99
N GLY A 62 1.08 0.38 9.81
CA GLY A 62 0.19 -0.77 9.59
C GLY A 62 -1.18 -0.41 9.01
N GLY A 63 -1.40 0.86 8.64
CA GLY A 63 -2.64 1.31 8.02
C GLY A 63 -3.79 1.53 9.01
N VAL A 64 -5.02 1.53 8.50
CA VAL A 64 -6.25 1.68 9.28
C VAL A 64 -6.92 0.31 9.37
N LEU A 65 -7.09 -0.20 10.60
CA LEU A 65 -7.64 -1.55 10.84
C LEU A 65 -6.90 -2.65 10.04
N GLY A 66 -5.59 -2.51 9.88
CA GLY A 66 -4.74 -3.44 9.13
C GLY A 66 -4.80 -3.29 7.61
N LYS A 67 -5.55 -2.31 7.09
CA LYS A 67 -5.66 -2.00 5.65
C LYS A 67 -4.86 -0.75 5.31
N LYS A 68 -4.09 -0.81 4.22
CA LYS A 68 -3.38 0.37 3.70
C LYS A 68 -4.39 1.37 3.13
N ILE A 69 -4.06 2.66 3.20
CA ILE A 69 -4.79 3.71 2.51
C ILE A 69 -4.11 4.03 1.18
N ARG A 70 -4.91 4.43 0.18
CA ARG A 70 -4.44 4.98 -1.10
C ARG A 70 -5.21 6.26 -1.43
N LEU A 71 -4.49 7.35 -1.64
CA LEU A 71 -5.07 8.60 -2.11
C LEU A 71 -5.28 8.58 -3.63
N ILE A 72 -6.45 9.02 -4.08
CA ILE A 72 -6.72 9.43 -5.47
C ILE A 72 -6.90 10.93 -5.46
N ILE A 73 -6.02 11.64 -6.16
CA ILE A 73 -5.96 13.10 -6.15
C ILE A 73 -6.48 13.62 -7.49
N GLU A 74 -7.47 14.51 -7.43
CA GLU A 74 -8.10 15.11 -8.60
C GLU A 74 -8.12 16.65 -8.48
N ASP A 75 -7.83 17.33 -9.58
CA ASP A 75 -7.95 18.79 -9.70
C ASP A 75 -9.41 19.16 -9.98
N ASN A 76 -10.04 19.86 -9.05
CA ASN A 76 -11.45 20.24 -9.17
C ASN A 76 -11.69 21.55 -9.92
N LYS A 77 -10.63 22.30 -10.24
CA LYS A 77 -10.67 23.55 -11.02
C LYS A 77 -11.63 24.63 -10.47
N SER A 78 -11.83 24.68 -9.15
CA SER A 78 -12.65 25.71 -8.47
C SER A 78 -12.00 27.09 -8.43
#